data_AF-A0AAV0YBB2-F1
#
_entry.id   AF-A0AAV0YBB2-F1
#
_cell.length_a   1.000
_cell.length_b   1.000
_cell.length_c   1.000
_cell.angle_alpha   90.00
_cell.angle_beta   90.00
_cell.angle_gamma   90.00
#
_symmetry.space_group_name_H-M   'P 1'
#
loop_
_entity.id
_entity.type
_entity.pdbx_description
1 polymer ?
#
loop_
_entity_poly.entity_id
_entity_poly.type
_entity_poly.pdbx_seq_one_letter_code
_entity_poly.pdbx_strand_id
1 'polypeptide(L)'
;MLVEKQKQLGNETVLKLKQDVRTRWNSTFLMLERLIKLKEPLTIVMMTLKGAPTNLSSEEWNIIEDMIPLLRPFDKLTVELSAEHYPMISMVIPLIRGLQSSLASKNPNTQLGIFIKNRLMENTTKRFDSLEEQT
;
A
#
# COMPACT_ATOMS: atom_id res chain seq x y z
N MET A 1 22.30 -4.06 -13.51
CA MET A 1 21.88 -2.64 -13.55
C MET A 1 21.17 -2.16 -12.27
N LEU A 2 19.92 -2.53 -11.96
CA LEU A 2 19.25 -2.00 -10.74
C LEU A 2 19.95 -2.41 -9.43
N VAL A 3 20.43 -3.64 -9.35
CA VAL A 3 21.22 -4.13 -8.20
C VAL A 3 22.53 -3.36 -8.06
N GLU A 4 23.25 -3.16 -9.17
CA GLU A 4 24.50 -2.40 -9.18
C GLU A 4 24.28 -0.95 -8.78
N LYS A 5 23.20 -0.32 -9.28
CA LYS A 5 22.87 1.06 -8.95
C LYS A 5 22.57 1.24 -7.47
N GLN A 6 21.82 0.31 -6.86
CA GLN A 6 21.59 0.32 -5.42
C GLN A 6 22.89 0.23 -4.62
N LYS A 7 23.82 -0.65 -5.02
CA LYS A 7 25.14 -0.76 -4.37
C LYS A 7 25.96 0.54 -4.53
N GLN A 8 25.91 1.17 -5.70
CA GLN A 8 26.60 2.44 -5.96
C GLN A 8 26.04 3.60 -5.12
N LEU A 9 24.73 3.60 -4.82
CA LEU A 9 24.10 4.58 -3.94
C LEU A 9 24.30 4.28 -2.44
N GLY A 10 25.02 3.20 -2.10
CA GLY A 10 25.30 2.84 -0.71
C GLY A 10 24.14 2.13 0.01
N ASN A 11 23.16 1.59 -0.72
CA ASN A 11 22.06 0.84 -0.10
C ASN A 11 22.60 -0.43 0.58
N GLU A 12 22.44 -0.52 1.90
CA GLU A 12 22.90 -1.66 2.72
C GLU A 12 22.25 -2.99 2.29
N THR A 13 20.98 -2.94 1.92
CA THR A 13 20.22 -4.10 1.44
C THR A 13 19.77 -3.90 0.00
N VAL A 14 20.16 -4.82 -0.87
CA VAL A 14 19.70 -4.84 -2.26
C VAL A 14 18.28 -5.39 -2.32
N LEU A 15 17.35 -4.60 -2.85
CA LEU A 15 15.96 -4.97 -3.00
C LEU A 15 15.62 -5.26 -4.46
N LYS A 16 14.75 -6.26 -4.67
CA LYS A 16 14.08 -6.51 -5.95
C LYS A 16 12.76 -5.74 -6.02
N LEU A 17 12.30 -5.40 -7.22
CA LEU A 17 10.92 -4.96 -7.41
C LEU A 17 9.96 -6.07 -6.99
N LYS A 18 8.78 -5.68 -6.49
CA LYS A 18 7.68 -6.60 -6.20
C LYS A 18 6.60 -6.38 -7.25
N GLN A 19 6.02 -7.45 -7.76
CA GLN A 19 4.92 -7.37 -8.70
C GLN A 19 3.59 -7.42 -7.94
N ASP A 20 2.59 -6.71 -8.44
CA ASP A 20 1.22 -6.89 -8.00
C ASP A 20 0.68 -8.25 -8.45
N VAL A 21 0.01 -8.96 -7.55
CA VAL A 21 -0.49 -10.33 -7.75
C VAL A 21 -1.94 -10.37 -7.34
N ARG A 22 -2.85 -10.41 -8.32
CA ARG A 22 -4.31 -10.31 -8.11
C ARG A 22 -4.87 -11.22 -7.02
N THR A 23 -4.30 -12.41 -6.82
CA THR A 23 -4.78 -13.40 -5.85
C THR A 23 -4.25 -13.17 -4.43
N ARG A 24 -3.31 -12.24 -4.22
CA ARG A 24 -2.73 -11.93 -2.91
C ARG A 24 -3.15 -10.53 -2.49
N TRP A 25 -4.05 -10.45 -1.52
CA TRP A 25 -4.71 -9.19 -1.12
C TRP A 25 -3.76 -8.02 -0.79
N ASN A 26 -2.54 -8.31 -0.33
CA ASN A 26 -1.58 -7.28 0.08
C ASN A 26 -0.56 -6.93 -1.02
N SER A 27 -0.60 -7.58 -2.19
CA SER A 27 0.45 -7.42 -3.21
C SER A 27 0.58 -5.99 -3.71
N THR A 28 -0.54 -5.28 -3.88
CA THR A 28 -0.55 -3.91 -4.38
C THR A 28 0.16 -2.99 -3.41
N PHE A 29 -0.20 -3.05 -2.12
CA PHE A 29 0.48 -2.28 -1.07
C PHE A 29 1.98 -2.58 -1.03
N LEU A 30 2.36 -3.87 -1.01
CA LEU A 30 3.75 -4.29 -0.94
C LEU A 30 4.56 -3.87 -2.18
N MET A 31 3.94 -3.85 -3.35
CA MET A 31 4.52 -3.33 -4.59
C MET A 31 4.77 -1.82 -4.48
N LEU A 32 3.74 -1.04 -4.12
CA LEU A 32 3.84 0.41 -4.02
C LEU A 32 4.87 0.85 -2.98
N GLU A 33 4.87 0.22 -1.80
CA GLU A 33 5.87 0.50 -0.76
C GLU A 33 7.29 0.17 -1.24
N ARG A 34 7.46 -0.94 -1.99
CA ARG A 34 8.75 -1.31 -2.58
C ARG A 34 9.17 -0.33 -3.66
N LEU A 35 8.22 0.18 -4.45
CA LEU A 35 8.47 1.10 -5.55
C LEU A 35 9.02 2.43 -5.02
N ILE A 36 8.44 2.98 -3.94
CA ILE A 36 8.95 4.19 -3.28
C ILE A 36 10.35 3.98 -2.71
N LYS A 37 10.61 2.85 -2.04
CA LYS A 37 11.96 2.50 -1.53
C LYS A 37 13.02 2.42 -2.63
N LEU A 38 12.61 2.18 -3.88
CA LEU A 38 13.49 2.05 -5.04
C LEU A 38 13.42 3.26 -5.98
N LYS A 39 12.68 4.33 -5.64
CA LYS A 39 12.40 5.48 -6.52
C LYS A 39 13.67 6.06 -7.17
N GLU A 40 14.69 6.34 -6.37
CA GLU A 40 15.96 6.91 -6.85
C GLU A 40 16.76 5.96 -7.76
N PRO A 41 17.18 4.75 -7.31
CA PRO A 41 17.93 3.84 -8.18
C PRO A 41 17.13 3.44 -9.42
N LEU A 42 15.81 3.32 -9.32
CA LEU A 42 14.95 3.00 -10.45
C LEU A 42 14.92 4.13 -11.46
N THR A 43 14.77 5.38 -11.02
CA THR A 43 14.78 6.55 -11.91
C THR A 43 16.07 6.65 -12.71
N ILE A 44 17.22 6.47 -12.06
CA ILE A 44 18.52 6.47 -12.75
C ILE A 44 18.62 5.34 -13.77
N VAL A 45 18.15 4.14 -13.44
CA VAL A 45 18.15 3.00 -14.37
C VAL A 45 17.23 3.26 -15.56
N MET A 46 16.04 3.84 -15.35
CA MET A 46 15.10 4.17 -16.42
C MET A 46 15.67 5.24 -17.38
N MET A 47 16.45 6.19 -16.86
CA MET A 47 17.12 7.21 -17.69
C MET A 47 18.32 6.68 -18.49
N THR A 48 18.94 5.59 -18.05
CA THR A 48 20.20 5.08 -18.63
C THR A 48 20.01 3.88 -19.56
N LEU A 49 18.94 3.11 -19.36
CA LEU A 49 18.68 1.90 -20.14
C LEU A 49 17.98 2.24 -21.47
N LYS A 50 18.64 1.91 -22.59
CA LYS A 50 18.05 2.06 -23.93
C LYS A 50 16.81 1.16 -24.06
N GLY A 51 15.67 1.75 -24.40
CA GLY A 51 14.40 1.03 -24.53
C GLY A 51 13.67 0.80 -23.21
N ALA A 52 14.08 1.44 -22.11
CA ALA A 52 13.29 1.48 -20.90
C ALA A 52 11.93 2.16 -21.14
N PRO A 53 10.87 1.74 -20.42
CA PRO A 53 9.61 2.46 -20.42
C PRO A 53 9.81 3.88 -19.83
N THR A 54 8.92 4.79 -20.22
CA THR A 54 8.85 6.12 -19.60
C THR A 54 8.70 5.97 -18.10
N ASN A 55 9.49 6.74 -17.35
CA ASN A 55 9.38 6.76 -15.89
C ASN A 55 8.05 7.41 -15.47
N LEU A 56 7.63 7.14 -14.24
CA LEU A 56 6.45 7.77 -13.65
C LEU A 56 6.65 9.28 -13.54
N SER A 57 5.61 10.02 -13.87
CA SER A 57 5.51 11.46 -13.66
C SER A 57 5.50 11.82 -12.18
N SER A 58 5.79 13.09 -11.87
CA SER A 58 5.72 13.60 -10.49
C SER A 58 4.35 13.38 -9.86
N GLU A 59 3.28 13.53 -10.65
CA GLU A 59 1.91 13.31 -10.16
C GLU A 59 1.64 11.85 -9.83
N GLU A 60 2.08 10.92 -10.68
CA GLU A 60 1.97 9.49 -10.40
C GLU A 60 2.74 9.09 -9.14
N TRP A 61 3.92 9.67 -8.91
CA TRP A 61 4.66 9.47 -7.67
C TRP A 61 3.89 9.99 -6.44
N ASN A 62 3.31 11.18 -6.53
CA ASN A 62 2.50 11.75 -5.44
C ASN A 62 1.29 10.87 -5.12
N ILE A 63 0.63 10.33 -6.15
CA ILE A 63 -0.49 9.40 -5.98
C ILE A 63 -0.02 8.15 -5.22
N ILE A 64 1.12 7.57 -5.59
CA ILE A 64 1.65 6.37 -4.93
C ILE A 64 1.98 6.66 -3.46
N GLU A 65 2.56 7.83 -3.18
CA GLU A 65 2.87 8.28 -1.82
C GLU A 65 1.61 8.43 -0.96
N ASP A 66 0.49 8.89 -1.54
CA ASP A 66 -0.82 8.94 -0.87
C ASP A 66 -1.44 7.55 -0.66
N MET A 67 -1.26 6.61 -1.60
CA MET A 67 -1.85 5.27 -1.51
C MET A 67 -1.25 4.45 -0.36
N ILE A 68 0.06 4.56 -0.12
CA ILE A 68 0.76 3.78 0.92
C ILE A 68 0.12 3.92 2.32
N PRO A 69 -0.09 5.13 2.87
CA PRO A 69 -0.70 5.28 4.19
C PRO A 69 -2.18 4.89 4.24
N LEU A 70 -2.90 4.93 3.10
CA LEU A 70 -4.29 4.46 3.01
C LEU A 70 -4.39 2.93 3.01
N LEU A 71 -3.46 2.23 2.36
CA LEU A 71 -3.47 0.77 2.26
C LEU A 71 -2.79 0.06 3.45
N ARG A 72 -1.87 0.75 4.14
CA ARG A 72 -1.12 0.17 5.28
C ARG A 72 -2.02 -0.43 6.38
N PRO A 73 -3.14 0.19 6.80
CA PRO A 73 -4.04 -0.40 7.80
C PRO A 73 -4.64 -1.74 7.37
N PHE A 74 -4.97 -1.89 6.08
CA PHE A 74 -5.50 -3.14 5.52
C PHE A 74 -4.44 -4.24 5.48
N ASP A 75 -3.20 -3.90 5.12
CA ASP A 75 -2.09 -4.85 5.15
C ASP A 75 -1.83 -5.36 6.58
N LYS A 76 -1.77 -4.45 7.57
CA LYS A 76 -1.60 -4.82 8.98
C LYS A 76 -2.69 -5.78 9.45
N LEU A 77 -3.95 -5.42 9.23
CA LEU A 77 -5.10 -6.25 9.62
C LEU A 77 -5.06 -7.62 8.93
N THR A 78 -4.71 -7.66 7.64
CA THR A 78 -4.61 -8.93 6.89
C THR A 78 -3.46 -9.79 7.41
N VAL A 79 -2.30 -9.21 7.73
CA VAL A 79 -1.14 -9.93 8.28
C VAL A 79 -1.46 -10.48 9.67
N GLU A 80 -2.08 -9.67 10.54
CA GLU A 80 -2.48 -10.06 11.89
C GLU A 80 -3.48 -11.23 11.86
N LEU A 81 -4.57 -11.09 11.09
CA LEU A 81 -5.58 -12.15 10.94
C LEU A 81 -5.03 -13.41 10.24
N SER A 82 -4.04 -13.28 9.36
CA SER A 82 -3.41 -14.44 8.71
C SER A 82 -2.40 -15.16 9.61
N ALA A 83 -1.86 -14.48 10.62
CA ALA A 83 -0.92 -15.05 11.58
C ALA A 83 -1.64 -15.75 12.74
N GLU A 84 -2.87 -15.34 13.06
CA GLU A 84 -3.68 -15.99 14.08
C GLU A 84 -4.20 -17.35 13.61
N HIS A 85 -3.99 -18.38 14.43
CA HIS A 85 -4.48 -19.74 14.15
C HIS A 85 -6.00 -19.85 14.33
N TYR A 86 -6.56 -19.02 15.22
CA TYR A 86 -7.99 -18.93 15.53
C TYR A 86 -8.37 -17.47 15.84
N PRO A 87 -8.57 -16.62 14.81
CA PRO A 87 -9.05 -15.27 15.04
C PRO A 87 -10.43 -15.32 15.72
N MET A 88 -10.52 -14.73 16.92
CA MET A 88 -11.78 -14.70 17.67
C MET A 88 -12.73 -13.69 17.03
N ILE A 89 -13.98 -14.09 16.83
CA ILE A 89 -15.03 -13.21 16.25
C ILE A 89 -15.17 -11.89 17.03
N SER A 90 -14.92 -11.92 18.34
CA SER A 90 -14.94 -10.75 19.24
C SER A 90 -13.90 -9.68 18.88
N MET A 91 -12.84 -10.03 18.14
CA MET A 91 -11.80 -9.09 17.71
C MET A 91 -12.17 -8.33 16.44
N VAL A 92 -13.16 -8.83 15.67
CA VAL A 92 -13.52 -8.25 14.37
C VAL A 92 -14.04 -6.82 14.52
N ILE A 93 -14.97 -6.57 15.44
CA ILE A 93 -15.55 -5.23 15.64
C ILE A 93 -14.46 -4.20 16.04
N PRO A 94 -13.61 -4.45 17.07
CA PRO A 94 -12.50 -3.56 17.39
C PRO A 94 -11.55 -3.30 16.21
N LEU A 95 -11.21 -4.33 15.43
CA LEU A 95 -10.30 -4.21 14.29
C LEU A 95 -10.89 -3.32 13.18
N ILE A 96 -12.19 -3.47 12.87
CA ILE A 96 -12.87 -2.62 11.88
C ILE A 96 -12.96 -1.16 12.35
N ARG A 97 -13.27 -0.91 13.62
CA ARG A 97 -13.29 0.45 14.18
C ARG A 97 -11.90 1.09 14.17
N GLY A 98 -10.87 0.30 14.46
CA GLY A 98 -9.47 0.73 14.35
C GLY A 98 -9.09 1.07 12.90
N LEU A 99 -9.52 0.26 11.94
CA LEU A 99 -9.32 0.51 10.50
C LEU A 99 -10.00 1.80 10.05
N GLN A 100 -11.28 2.01 10.37
CA GLN A 100 -12.04 3.22 10.06
C GLN A 100 -11.38 4.46 10.68
N SER A 101 -11.01 4.39 11.96
CA SER A 101 -10.33 5.48 12.66
C SER A 101 -8.99 5.81 12.02
N SER A 102 -8.19 4.79 11.66
CA SER A 102 -6.91 4.98 10.99
C SER A 102 -7.07 5.58 9.58
N LEU A 103 -8.14 5.24 8.85
CA LEU A 103 -8.44 5.82 7.54
C LEU A 103 -8.88 7.28 7.66
N ALA A 104 -9.79 7.56 8.59
CA ALA A 104 -10.30 8.91 8.84
C ALA A 104 -9.16 9.90 9.11
N SER A 105 -8.13 9.46 9.84
CA SER A 105 -6.96 10.27 10.19
C SER A 105 -5.96 10.51 9.04
N LYS A 106 -6.13 9.90 7.86
CA LYS A 106 -5.20 10.09 6.73
C LYS A 106 -5.63 11.29 5.90
N ASN A 107 -4.68 12.13 5.48
CA ASN A 107 -4.93 13.31 4.67
C ASN A 107 -4.15 13.17 3.35
N PRO A 108 -4.70 12.48 2.34
CA PRO A 108 -4.08 12.43 1.02
C PRO A 108 -4.13 13.81 0.36
N ASN A 109 -3.12 14.12 -0.45
CA ASN A 109 -2.98 15.42 -1.12
C ASN A 109 -3.52 15.43 -2.56
N THR A 110 -3.52 14.27 -3.22
CA THR A 110 -3.95 14.08 -4.59
C THR A 110 -5.47 13.86 -4.67
N GLN A 111 -6.07 14.27 -5.78
CA GLN A 111 -7.50 14.05 -6.02
C GLN A 111 -7.86 12.56 -6.02
N LEU A 112 -7.01 11.73 -6.62
CA LEU A 112 -7.20 10.29 -6.60
C LEU A 112 -7.04 9.72 -5.18
N GLY A 113 -6.08 10.23 -4.40
CA GLY A 113 -5.91 9.92 -2.99
C GLY A 113 -7.17 10.15 -2.16
N ILE A 114 -7.76 11.34 -2.30
CA ILE A 114 -9.01 11.71 -1.62
C ILE A 114 -10.16 10.82 -2.06
N PHE A 115 -10.32 10.60 -3.37
CA PHE A 115 -11.35 9.72 -3.91
C PHE A 115 -11.25 8.30 -3.35
N ILE A 116 -10.05 7.71 -3.37
CA ILE A 116 -9.81 6.35 -2.88
C ILE A 116 -10.04 6.27 -1.37
N LYS A 117 -9.60 7.26 -0.57
CA LYS A 117 -9.90 7.31 0.87
C LYS A 117 -11.41 7.21 1.11
N ASN A 118 -12.20 8.04 0.43
CA ASN A 118 -13.66 8.05 0.60
C ASN A 118 -14.28 6.71 0.19
N ARG A 119 -13.83 6.11 -0.92
CA ARG A 119 -14.30 4.79 -1.36
C ARG A 119 -13.91 3.67 -0.41
N LEU A 120 -12.72 3.71 0.18
CA LEU A 120 -12.29 2.72 1.17
C LEU A 120 -13.13 2.82 2.45
N MET A 121 -13.40 4.04 2.93
CA MET A 121 -14.27 4.27 4.09
C MET A 121 -15.69 3.77 3.81
N GLU A 122 -16.29 4.19 2.69
CA GLU A 122 -17.64 3.78 2.28
C GLU A 122 -17.78 2.26 2.18
N ASN A 123 -16.85 1.59 1.49
CA ASN A 123 -16.89 0.14 1.33
C ASN A 123 -16.64 -0.61 2.64
N THR A 124 -15.80 -0.07 3.53
CA THR A 124 -15.54 -0.69 4.85
C THR A 124 -16.81 -0.63 5.70
N THR A 125 -17.47 0.53 5.76
CA THR A 125 -18.77 0.68 6.46
C THR A 125 -19.80 -0.27 5.87
N LYS A 126 -20.12 -0.14 4.57
CA LYS A 126 -21.14 -0.98 3.91
C LYS A 126 -20.94 -2.48 4.08
N ARG A 127 -19.68 -2.96 4.10
CA ARG A 127 -19.37 -4.38 4.21
C ARG A 127 -19.57 -4.92 5.63
N PHE A 128 -19.47 -4.07 6.65
CA PHE A 128 -19.50 -4.47 8.05
C PHE A 128 -20.68 -3.85 8.84
N ASP A 129 -21.56 -3.07 8.19
CA ASP A 129 -22.76 -2.50 8.79
C ASP A 129 -23.62 -3.55 9.52
N SER A 130 -23.80 -4.74 8.93
CA SER A 130 -24.61 -5.81 9.52
C SER A 130 -24.01 -6.46 10.76
N LEU A 131 -22.71 -6.28 11.03
CA LEU A 131 -22.07 -6.81 12.23
C LEU A 131 -22.31 -5.91 13.45
N GLU A 132 -22.61 -4.62 13.25
CA GLU A 132 -22.92 -3.71 14.35
C GLU A 132 -24.39 -3.84 14.81
N GLU A 133 -25.29 -4.32 13.95
CA GLU A 133 -26.71 -4.53 14.29
C GLU A 133 -26.98 -5.82 15.10
N GLN A 134 -26.03 -6.74 15.17
CA GLN A 134 -26.21 -8.08 15.77
C GLN A 134 -25.61 -8.25 17.18
N THR A 135 -25.10 -7.17 17.78
CA THR A 135 -24.60 -7.09 19.17
C THR A 135 -25.38 -6.07 19.96
#